data_AF-G0PKF1-F1
#
_entry.id   AF-G0PKF1-F1
#
_cell.length_a   1.000
_cell.length_b   1.000
_cell.length_c   1.000
_cell.angle_alpha   90.00
_cell.angle_beta   90.00
_cell.angle_gamma   90.00
#
_symmetry.space_group_name_H-M   'P 1'
#
loop_
_entity.id
_entity.type
_entity.pdbx_description
1 polymer ?
#
loop_
_entity_poly.entity_id
_entity_poly.type
_entity_poly.pdbx_seq_one_letter_code
_entity_poly.pdbx_strand_id
1 'polypeptide(L)'
;MVENSVFNSDTELLIIGVIYAILSAIVFPVYVLIIHALHSRSDLRENISYKLINLLNYCDVSQASCHFLTGLFLIFPFFTKKVDFFVRIVGCTANTLWLATFVIMAILSLARIGIAFFKTKPTKWSIWMIVALVIGSIYIFLVWAIGCITQNFQLTGPSWSYDMTVKFAGLFADLELVLCFPTLALSFCSYILIIYSIYKVSKRQISQLKSSSSLRTEVGILIQATILTTYMAILITFWHNAESWFKMTNVTLAALNCVWILFSHLNSILLIATNKGVRNQILKPFCNRVPSRHTSRLGPLSHVSSVNIEK
;
A
#
# COMPACT_ATOMS: atom_id res chain seq x y z
N MET A 1 -0.32 2.70 -46.11
CA MET A 1 -0.87 1.38 -45.75
C MET A 1 -1.62 1.59 -44.43
N VAL A 2 -2.95 1.63 -44.47
CA VAL A 2 -3.78 1.97 -43.30
C VAL A 2 -3.92 0.69 -42.47
N GLU A 3 -3.37 0.68 -41.27
CA GLU A 3 -3.61 -0.37 -40.27
C GLU A 3 -5.11 -0.37 -39.94
N ASN A 4 -5.85 -1.32 -40.50
CA ASN A 4 -7.32 -1.40 -40.42
C ASN A 4 -7.82 -2.15 -39.17
N SER A 5 -6.94 -2.63 -38.29
CA SER A 5 -7.35 -3.27 -37.04
C SER A 5 -7.32 -2.27 -35.89
N VAL A 6 -8.47 -2.10 -35.23
CA VAL A 6 -8.59 -1.34 -33.97
C VAL A 6 -7.73 -1.98 -32.87
N PHE A 7 -7.60 -3.30 -32.91
CA PHE A 7 -6.78 -4.09 -32.01
C PHE A 7 -5.33 -4.17 -32.45
N ASN A 8 -4.43 -4.36 -31.48
CA ASN A 8 -3.02 -4.60 -31.71
C ASN A 8 -2.81 -5.83 -32.60
N SER A 9 -2.06 -5.66 -33.68
CA SER A 9 -1.70 -6.73 -34.61
C SER A 9 -0.70 -7.72 -34.01
N ASP A 10 0.05 -7.30 -32.98
CA ASP A 10 0.89 -8.19 -32.19
C ASP A 10 0.02 -8.97 -31.18
N THR A 11 -0.23 -10.24 -31.50
CA THR A 11 -1.03 -11.15 -30.67
C THR A 11 -0.46 -11.29 -29.25
N GLU A 12 0.85 -11.23 -29.08
CA GLU A 12 1.48 -11.37 -27.75
C GLU A 12 1.14 -10.16 -26.88
N LEU A 13 1.33 -8.94 -27.41
CA LEU A 13 1.00 -7.71 -26.69
C LEU A 13 -0.52 -7.58 -26.44
N LEU A 14 -1.35 -8.04 -27.38
CA LEU A 14 -2.79 -8.07 -27.21
C LEU A 14 -3.20 -8.95 -26.02
N ILE A 15 -2.66 -10.17 -25.93
CA ILE A 15 -2.94 -11.11 -24.83
C ILE A 15 -2.44 -10.53 -23.50
N ILE A 16 -1.23 -9.98 -23.47
CA ILE A 16 -0.68 -9.33 -22.26
C ILE A 16 -1.57 -8.17 -21.82
N GLY A 17 -2.03 -7.34 -22.75
CA GLY A 17 -2.93 -6.23 -22.46
C GLY A 17 -4.26 -6.68 -21.84
N VAL A 18 -4.86 -7.76 -22.36
CA VAL A 18 -6.07 -8.37 -21.79
C VAL A 18 -5.81 -8.87 -20.36
N ILE A 19 -4.69 -9.56 -20.13
CA ILE A 19 -4.31 -10.04 -18.80
C ILE A 19 -4.16 -8.87 -17.82
N TYR A 20 -3.49 -7.79 -18.22
CA TYR A 20 -3.27 -6.61 -17.37
C TYR A 20 -4.57 -5.93 -17.00
N ALA A 21 -5.48 -5.76 -17.96
CA ALA A 21 -6.78 -5.16 -17.74
C ALA A 21 -7.63 -6.01 -16.77
N ILE A 22 -7.69 -7.33 -16.97
CA ILE A 22 -8.46 -8.22 -16.09
C ILE A 22 -7.89 -8.25 -14.68
N LEU A 23 -6.57 -8.47 -14.53
CA LEU A 23 -5.92 -8.51 -13.23
C LEU A 23 -6.13 -7.20 -12.47
N SER A 24 -5.92 -6.06 -13.12
CA SER A 24 -6.10 -4.76 -12.47
C SER A 24 -7.55 -4.48 -12.11
N ALA A 25 -8.52 -4.92 -12.92
CA ALA A 25 -9.95 -4.69 -12.67
C ALA A 25 -10.47 -5.44 -11.42
N ILE A 26 -9.94 -6.62 -11.12
CA ILE A 26 -10.32 -7.43 -9.96
C ILE A 26 -10.00 -6.72 -8.63
N VAL A 27 -8.98 -5.85 -8.63
CA VAL A 27 -8.52 -5.11 -7.44
C VAL A 27 -9.57 -4.13 -6.93
N PHE A 28 -10.30 -3.47 -7.83
CA PHE A 28 -11.24 -2.40 -7.47
C PHE A 28 -12.31 -2.80 -6.44
N PRO A 29 -13.11 -3.86 -6.65
CA PRO A 29 -14.13 -4.25 -5.68
C PRO A 29 -13.53 -4.61 -4.31
N VAL A 30 -12.35 -5.22 -4.27
CA VAL A 30 -11.68 -5.60 -3.02
C VAL A 30 -11.28 -4.37 -2.21
N TYR A 31 -10.65 -3.39 -2.86
CA TYR A 31 -10.22 -2.17 -2.18
C TYR A 31 -11.40 -1.28 -1.77
N VAL A 32 -12.48 -1.24 -2.55
CA VAL A 32 -13.71 -0.53 -2.13
C VAL A 32 -14.23 -1.09 -0.80
N LEU A 33 -14.26 -2.42 -0.64
CA LEU A 33 -14.66 -3.07 0.61
C LEU A 33 -13.70 -2.75 1.77
N ILE A 34 -12.39 -2.76 1.52
CA ILE A 34 -11.36 -2.44 2.53
C ILE A 34 -11.50 -0.98 2.99
N ILE A 35 -11.56 -0.04 2.05
CA ILE A 35 -11.66 1.40 2.35
C ILE A 35 -12.96 1.66 3.10
N HIS A 36 -14.08 1.07 2.69
CA HIS A 36 -15.33 1.15 3.43
C HIS A 36 -15.19 0.60 4.87
N ALA A 37 -14.60 -0.58 5.04
CA ALA A 37 -14.39 -1.19 6.35
C ALA A 37 -13.55 -0.32 7.31
N LEU A 38 -12.53 0.37 6.80
CA LEU A 38 -11.69 1.27 7.57
C LEU A 38 -12.42 2.56 8.00
N HIS A 39 -13.32 3.08 7.17
CA HIS A 39 -14.10 4.28 7.50
C HIS A 39 -15.29 4.02 8.41
N SER A 40 -15.91 2.83 8.29
CA SER A 40 -17.14 2.47 9.02
C SER A 40 -16.94 2.23 10.52
N ARG A 41 -15.70 2.06 10.99
CA ARG A 41 -15.36 1.86 12.41
C ARG A 41 -14.61 3.06 12.98
N SER A 42 -15.18 3.71 14.02
CA SER A 42 -14.53 4.86 14.67
C SER A 42 -13.18 4.51 15.28
N ASP A 43 -13.03 3.31 15.88
CA ASP A 43 -11.79 2.86 16.50
C ASP A 43 -10.66 2.63 15.49
N LEU A 44 -10.98 2.18 14.27
CA LEU A 44 -10.02 2.07 13.18
C LEU A 44 -9.71 3.46 12.61
N ARG A 45 -10.76 4.24 12.32
CA ARG A 45 -10.65 5.57 11.70
C ARG A 45 -9.83 6.56 12.52
N GLU A 46 -9.86 6.48 13.84
CA GLU A 46 -9.11 7.40 14.71
C GLU A 46 -7.63 7.08 14.81
N ASN A 47 -7.25 5.83 14.61
CA ASN A 47 -5.87 5.36 14.76
C ASN A 47 -5.01 5.73 13.54
N ILE A 48 -3.86 6.35 13.80
CA ILE A 48 -2.95 6.91 12.78
C ILE A 48 -2.45 5.82 11.83
N SER A 49 -2.11 4.63 12.34
CA SER A 49 -1.64 3.52 11.51
C SER A 49 -2.68 3.13 10.47
N TYR A 50 -3.97 3.13 10.84
CA TYR A 50 -5.06 2.84 9.91
C TYR A 50 -5.32 3.99 8.94
N LYS A 51 -5.15 5.25 9.35
CA LYS A 51 -5.21 6.40 8.43
C LYS A 51 -4.11 6.32 7.37
N LEU A 52 -2.88 5.97 7.77
CA LEU A 52 -1.75 5.77 6.85
C LEU A 52 -1.97 4.55 5.94
N ILE A 53 -2.46 3.43 6.47
CA ILE A 53 -2.85 2.26 5.66
C ILE A 53 -3.95 2.63 4.66
N ASN A 54 -4.90 3.46 5.04
CA ASN A 54 -5.95 3.92 4.14
C ASN A 54 -5.39 4.82 3.02
N LEU A 55 -4.40 5.66 3.32
CA LEU A 55 -3.69 6.44 2.31
C LEU A 55 -2.91 5.53 1.34
N LEU A 56 -2.24 4.49 1.86
CA LEU A 56 -1.59 3.46 1.06
C LEU A 56 -2.59 2.75 0.12
N ASN A 57 -3.78 2.42 0.64
CA ASN A 57 -4.83 1.79 -0.15
C ASN A 57 -5.33 2.68 -1.29
N TYR A 58 -5.40 4.00 -1.09
CA TYR A 58 -5.71 4.93 -2.18
C TYR A 58 -4.61 4.97 -3.25
N CYS A 59 -3.33 4.91 -2.85
CA CYS A 59 -2.22 4.78 -3.79
C CYS A 59 -2.34 3.49 -4.61
N ASP A 60 -2.59 2.36 -3.97
CA ASP A 60 -2.71 1.05 -4.65
C ASP A 60 -3.86 1.02 -5.66
N VAL A 61 -5.04 1.55 -5.30
CA VAL A 61 -6.19 1.65 -6.22
C VAL A 61 -5.88 2.56 -7.42
N SER A 62 -5.19 3.67 -7.16
CA SER A 62 -4.80 4.61 -8.21
C SER A 62 -3.74 3.99 -9.15
N GLN A 63 -2.80 3.19 -8.61
CA GLN A 63 -1.86 2.43 -9.42
C GLN A 63 -2.56 1.34 -10.24
N ALA A 64 -3.49 0.59 -9.63
CA ALA A 64 -4.30 -0.39 -10.35
C ALA A 64 -5.09 0.25 -11.49
N SER A 65 -5.57 1.49 -11.32
CA SER A 65 -6.19 2.27 -12.40
C SER A 65 -5.21 2.56 -13.54
N CYS A 66 -3.96 2.92 -13.22
CA CYS A 66 -2.93 3.13 -14.24
C CYS A 66 -2.53 1.83 -14.96
N HIS A 67 -2.46 0.70 -14.24
CA HIS A 67 -2.20 -0.62 -14.85
C HIS A 67 -3.36 -1.13 -15.70
N PHE A 68 -4.60 -0.83 -15.31
CA PHE A 68 -5.77 -1.08 -16.14
C PHE A 68 -5.68 -0.31 -17.46
N LEU A 69 -5.34 0.98 -17.41
CA LEU A 69 -5.08 1.79 -18.60
C LEU A 69 -3.89 1.25 -19.41
N THR A 70 -2.83 0.77 -18.76
CA THR A 70 -1.69 0.13 -19.43
C THR A 70 -2.17 -1.06 -20.26
N GLY A 71 -3.06 -1.90 -19.71
CA GLY A 71 -3.68 -3.01 -20.45
C GLY A 71 -4.44 -2.53 -21.69
N LEU A 72 -5.22 -1.45 -21.56
CA LEU A 72 -5.92 -0.83 -22.69
C LEU A 72 -4.96 -0.26 -23.74
N PHE A 73 -3.83 0.33 -23.35
CA PHE A 73 -2.83 0.87 -24.27
C PHE A 73 -2.16 -0.25 -25.10
N LEU A 74 -2.00 -1.43 -24.52
CA LEU A 74 -1.48 -2.60 -25.22
C LEU A 74 -2.51 -3.24 -26.16
N ILE A 75 -3.80 -3.24 -25.79
CA ILE A 75 -4.90 -3.74 -26.64
C ILE A 75 -5.15 -2.79 -27.82
N PHE A 76 -5.12 -1.48 -27.57
CA PHE A 76 -5.45 -0.43 -28.52
C PHE A 76 -4.22 0.43 -28.81
N PRO A 77 -3.40 0.07 -29.83
CA PRO A 77 -2.15 0.77 -30.14
C PRO A 77 -2.36 2.22 -30.63
N PHE A 78 -3.61 2.62 -30.88
CA PHE A 78 -3.97 4.02 -31.12
C PHE A 78 -3.45 4.95 -30.00
N PHE A 79 -3.53 4.51 -28.73
CA PHE A 79 -3.07 5.35 -27.61
C PHE A 79 -1.57 5.62 -27.68
N THR A 80 -0.75 4.59 -27.91
CA THR A 80 0.72 4.73 -28.00
C THR A 80 1.17 5.42 -29.28
N LYS A 81 0.40 5.33 -30.38
CA LYS A 81 0.76 5.93 -31.68
C LYS A 81 0.27 7.37 -31.86
N LYS A 82 -0.89 7.73 -31.29
CA LYS A 82 -1.56 9.03 -31.54
C LYS A 82 -1.70 9.89 -30.30
N VAL A 83 -1.66 9.30 -29.11
CA VAL A 83 -1.90 9.99 -27.83
C VAL A 83 -0.78 9.65 -26.82
N ASP A 84 0.44 9.47 -27.31
CA ASP A 84 1.59 9.02 -26.50
C ASP A 84 1.83 9.93 -25.28
N PHE A 85 1.64 11.24 -25.45
CA PHE A 85 1.73 12.20 -24.36
C PHE A 85 0.87 11.84 -23.14
N PHE A 86 -0.36 11.35 -23.37
CA PHE A 86 -1.23 10.88 -22.30
C PHE A 86 -0.75 9.54 -21.71
N VAL A 87 -0.27 8.62 -22.56
CA VAL A 87 0.30 7.34 -22.13
C VAL A 87 1.46 7.58 -21.16
N ARG A 88 2.38 8.48 -21.50
CA ARG A 88 3.52 8.86 -20.65
C ARG A 88 3.08 9.51 -19.34
N ILE A 89 2.04 10.35 -19.33
CA ILE A 89 1.46 10.91 -18.09
C ILE A 89 0.94 9.79 -17.18
N VAL A 90 0.27 8.78 -17.74
CA VAL A 90 -0.22 7.63 -16.97
C VAL A 90 0.93 6.84 -16.38
N GLY A 91 2.00 6.60 -17.14
CA GLY A 91 3.23 5.98 -16.66
C GLY A 91 3.88 6.76 -15.52
N CYS A 92 4.04 8.08 -15.68
CA CYS A 92 4.56 8.98 -14.64
C CYS A 92 3.71 8.92 -13.36
N THR A 93 2.38 8.89 -13.53
CA THR A 93 1.42 8.82 -12.44
C THR A 93 1.53 7.49 -11.70
N ALA A 94 1.63 6.36 -12.42
CA ALA A 94 1.86 5.05 -11.83
C ALA A 94 3.14 5.04 -10.98
N ASN A 95 4.24 5.55 -11.54
CA ASN A 95 5.54 5.55 -10.87
C ASN A 95 5.57 6.46 -9.63
N THR A 96 4.92 7.62 -9.69
CA THR A 96 4.88 8.54 -8.55
C THR A 96 3.93 8.09 -7.44
N LEU A 97 2.83 7.43 -7.78
CA LEU A 97 2.00 6.74 -6.81
C LEU A 97 2.77 5.62 -6.11
N TRP A 98 3.64 4.92 -6.85
CA TRP A 98 4.57 3.96 -6.27
C TRP A 98 5.54 4.61 -5.30
N LEU A 99 6.19 5.71 -5.72
CA LEU A 99 7.12 6.46 -4.88
C LEU A 99 6.45 6.98 -3.60
N ALA A 100 5.17 7.38 -3.68
CA ALA A 100 4.38 7.80 -2.53
C ALA A 100 4.21 6.70 -1.49
N THR A 101 4.15 5.42 -1.90
CA THR A 101 4.03 4.30 -0.97
C THR A 101 5.23 4.22 -0.03
N PHE A 102 6.45 4.53 -0.49
CA PHE A 102 7.65 4.53 0.36
C PHE A 102 7.58 5.59 1.45
N VAL A 103 7.16 6.81 1.10
CA VAL A 103 6.97 7.89 2.08
C VAL A 103 5.99 7.46 3.17
N ILE A 104 4.85 6.89 2.77
CA ILE A 104 3.81 6.42 3.71
C ILE A 104 4.34 5.27 4.58
N MET A 105 5.05 4.30 3.98
CA MET A 105 5.63 3.17 4.69
C MET A 105 6.70 3.60 5.71
N ALA A 106 7.55 4.58 5.36
CA ALA A 106 8.54 5.12 6.28
C ALA A 106 7.89 5.81 7.49
N ILE A 107 6.84 6.59 7.27
CA ILE A 107 6.11 7.26 8.37
C ILE A 107 5.37 6.23 9.22
N LEU A 108 4.77 5.21 8.60
CA LEU A 108 4.09 4.12 9.30
C LEU A 108 5.06 3.32 10.17
N SER A 109 6.26 3.01 9.68
CA SER A 109 7.28 2.26 10.42
C SER A 109 7.80 3.04 11.62
N LEU A 110 8.09 4.35 11.45
CA LEU A 110 8.48 5.24 12.53
C LEU A 110 7.35 5.47 13.55
N ALA A 111 6.11 5.59 13.09
CA ALA A 111 4.95 5.76 13.97
C ALA A 111 4.80 4.57 14.92
N ARG A 112 5.02 3.35 14.41
CA ARG A 112 4.96 2.13 15.23
C ARG A 112 6.08 2.05 16.25
N ILE A 113 7.31 2.42 15.89
CA ILE A 113 8.42 2.53 16.86
C ILE A 113 8.07 3.56 17.95
N GLY A 114 7.52 4.71 17.55
CA GLY A 114 6.99 5.75 18.43
C GLY A 114 6.03 5.19 19.48
N ILE A 115 5.04 4.43 19.03
CA ILE A 115 4.01 3.85 19.90
C ILE A 115 4.62 2.78 20.82
N ALA A 116 5.49 1.92 20.29
CA ALA A 116 6.07 0.80 21.02
C ALA A 116 7.09 1.21 22.11
N PHE A 117 7.97 2.17 21.82
CA PHE A 117 9.09 2.53 22.70
C PHE A 117 8.87 3.85 23.45
N PHE A 118 8.21 4.83 22.80
CA PHE A 118 8.06 6.19 23.34
C PHE A 118 6.65 6.45 23.89
N LYS A 119 5.77 5.43 23.91
CA LYS A 119 4.39 5.52 24.42
C LYS A 119 3.57 6.66 23.78
N THR A 120 3.85 6.99 22.51
CA THR A 120 3.06 7.99 21.80
C THR A 120 1.61 7.53 21.65
N LYS A 121 0.65 8.45 21.77
CA LYS A 121 -0.77 8.12 21.61
C LYS A 121 -1.08 7.70 20.17
N PRO A 122 -1.67 6.52 19.93
CA PRO A 122 -1.89 5.99 18.57
C PRO A 122 -2.98 6.75 17.78
N THR A 123 -3.72 7.67 18.42
CA THR A 123 -4.83 8.42 17.83
C THR A 123 -4.50 9.86 17.48
N LYS A 124 -3.37 10.39 17.95
CA LYS A 124 -3.02 11.81 17.80
C LYS A 124 -1.78 11.99 16.92
N TRP A 125 -1.96 12.67 15.78
CA TRP A 125 -0.85 13.03 14.89
C TRP A 125 0.22 13.79 15.66
N SER A 126 1.45 13.29 15.57
CA SER A 126 2.62 14.02 16.05
C SER A 126 3.04 15.06 15.01
N ILE A 127 3.61 16.18 15.47
CA ILE A 127 4.07 17.27 14.58
C ILE A 127 5.04 16.73 13.53
N TRP A 128 5.98 15.87 13.93
CA TRP A 128 6.96 15.28 13.00
C TRP A 128 6.29 14.45 11.90
N MET A 129 5.19 13.75 12.19
CA MET A 129 4.47 12.92 11.20
C MET A 129 3.82 13.81 10.14
N ILE A 130 3.22 14.91 10.57
CA ILE A 130 2.57 15.88 9.69
C ILE A 130 3.63 16.54 8.81
N VAL A 131 4.73 17.01 9.39
CA VAL A 131 5.83 17.62 8.65
C VAL A 131 6.41 16.65 7.62
N ALA A 132 6.66 15.39 8.01
CA ALA A 132 7.16 14.36 7.11
C ALA A 132 6.18 14.06 5.96
N LEU A 133 4.87 13.97 6.25
CA LEU A 133 3.85 13.81 5.22
C LEU A 133 3.82 14.99 4.25
N VAL A 134 3.86 16.22 4.74
CA VAL A 134 3.84 17.42 3.90
C VAL A 134 5.08 17.48 3.00
N ILE A 135 6.27 17.30 3.56
CA ILE A 135 7.53 17.28 2.79
C ILE A 135 7.50 16.17 1.74
N GLY A 136 7.08 14.97 2.15
CA GLY A 136 6.94 13.83 1.25
C GLY A 136 5.94 14.09 0.12
N SER A 137 4.75 14.63 0.43
CA SER A 137 3.75 14.98 -0.57
C SER A 137 4.22 16.06 -1.54
N ILE A 138 4.95 17.08 -1.06
CA ILE A 138 5.56 18.09 -1.93
C ILE A 138 6.57 17.44 -2.87
N TYR A 139 7.44 16.57 -2.35
CA TYR A 139 8.40 15.82 -3.16
C TYR A 139 7.71 14.98 -4.24
N ILE A 140 6.71 14.16 -3.88
CA ILE A 140 5.97 13.33 -4.84
C ILE A 140 5.29 14.20 -5.90
N PHE A 141 4.67 15.32 -5.50
CA PHE A 141 4.03 16.24 -6.43
C PHE A 141 5.02 16.86 -7.41
N LEU A 142 6.21 17.25 -6.94
CA LEU A 142 7.26 17.79 -7.80
C LEU A 142 7.78 16.75 -8.80
N VAL A 143 8.05 15.52 -8.36
CA VAL A 143 8.45 14.43 -9.26
C VAL A 143 7.37 14.18 -10.30
N TRP A 144 6.09 14.18 -9.89
CA TRP A 144 4.96 13.97 -10.81
C TRP A 144 4.82 15.11 -11.82
N ALA A 145 4.82 16.36 -11.35
CA ALA A 145 4.66 17.53 -12.22
C ALA A 145 5.82 17.65 -13.21
N ILE A 146 7.06 17.51 -12.75
CA ILE A 146 8.23 17.56 -13.63
C ILE A 146 8.21 16.38 -14.60
N GLY A 147 7.92 15.16 -14.16
CA GLY A 147 7.82 13.99 -15.03
C GLY A 147 6.74 14.14 -16.11
N CYS A 148 5.58 14.70 -15.77
CA CYS A 148 4.54 15.02 -16.74
C CYS A 148 4.97 16.12 -17.73
N ILE A 149 5.79 17.09 -17.33
CA ILE A 149 6.29 18.14 -18.24
C ILE A 149 7.39 17.60 -19.15
N THR A 150 8.35 16.85 -18.60
CA THR A 150 9.53 16.36 -19.32
C THR A 150 9.27 15.05 -20.07
N GLN A 151 8.14 14.40 -19.80
CA GLN A 151 7.70 13.16 -20.47
C GLN A 151 8.73 12.04 -20.30
N ASN A 152 9.25 11.89 -19.08
CA ASN A 152 10.39 11.04 -18.74
C ASN A 152 10.10 9.56 -18.56
N PHE A 153 8.85 9.15 -18.71
CA PHE A 153 8.42 7.77 -18.59
C PHE A 153 7.77 7.33 -19.90
N GLN A 154 8.08 6.13 -20.35
CA GLN A 154 7.57 5.57 -21.60
C GLN A 154 7.19 4.10 -21.46
N LEU A 155 6.22 3.67 -22.26
CA LEU A 155 5.80 2.29 -22.36
C LEU A 155 6.61 1.58 -23.45
N THR A 156 7.59 0.79 -23.04
CA THR A 156 8.48 0.03 -23.93
C THR A 156 8.03 -1.42 -23.97
N GLY A 157 7.33 -1.81 -25.04
CA GLY A 157 6.64 -3.10 -25.10
C GLY A 157 5.57 -3.18 -24.00
N PRO A 158 5.51 -4.25 -23.20
CA PRO A 158 4.58 -4.35 -22.08
C PRO A 158 5.11 -3.74 -20.77
N SER A 159 6.31 -3.14 -20.78
CA SER A 159 6.97 -2.63 -19.58
C SER A 159 7.04 -1.10 -19.52
N TRP A 160 6.97 -0.54 -18.32
CA TRP A 160 7.24 0.87 -18.10
C TRP A 160 8.74 1.10 -17.85
N SER A 161 9.27 2.19 -18.39
CA SER A 161 10.70 2.51 -18.24
C SER A 161 10.94 4.02 -18.27
N TYR A 162 12.00 4.46 -17.61
CA TYR A 162 12.50 5.83 -17.78
C TYR A 162 13.07 6.00 -19.19
N ASP A 163 12.68 7.08 -19.85
CA ASP A 163 13.28 7.51 -21.10
C ASP A 163 14.58 8.26 -20.80
N MET A 164 15.70 7.54 -20.77
CA MET A 164 17.01 8.10 -20.42
C MET A 164 17.53 9.16 -21.40
N THR A 165 16.82 9.40 -22.51
CA THR A 165 17.18 10.45 -23.48
C THR A 165 16.70 11.83 -23.03
N VAL A 166 15.73 11.91 -22.12
CA VAL A 166 15.15 13.18 -21.68
C VAL A 166 15.74 13.68 -20.37
N LYS A 167 15.63 15.00 -20.15
CA LYS A 167 16.16 15.65 -18.95
C LYS A 167 15.52 15.10 -17.68
N PHE A 168 16.33 14.99 -16.64
CA PHE A 168 15.96 14.52 -15.29
C PHE A 168 15.51 13.06 -15.18
N ALA A 169 15.41 12.29 -16.27
CA ALA A 169 15.06 10.87 -16.21
C ALA A 169 16.04 10.06 -15.33
N GLY A 170 17.35 10.19 -15.58
CA GLY A 170 18.37 9.55 -14.76
C GLY A 170 18.35 10.00 -13.30
N LEU A 171 18.18 11.31 -13.06
CA LEU A 171 18.07 11.85 -11.70
C LEU A 171 16.90 11.23 -10.93
N PHE A 172 15.72 11.11 -11.54
CA PHE A 172 14.56 10.53 -10.86
C PHE A 172 14.70 9.03 -10.65
N ALA A 173 15.31 8.30 -11.59
CA ALA A 173 15.64 6.89 -11.40
C ALA A 173 16.58 6.70 -10.19
N ASP A 174 17.61 7.53 -10.07
CA ASP A 174 18.54 7.50 -8.93
C ASP A 174 17.85 7.87 -7.61
N LEU A 175 17.04 8.94 -7.61
CA LEU A 175 16.29 9.37 -6.43
C LEU A 175 15.27 8.32 -5.97
N GLU A 176 14.65 7.61 -6.90
CA GLU A 176 13.74 6.50 -6.61
C GLU A 176 14.48 5.39 -5.85
N LEU A 177 15.67 5.01 -6.31
CA LEU A 177 16.51 4.02 -5.62
C LEU A 177 16.97 4.50 -4.23
N VAL A 178 17.42 5.75 -4.14
CA VAL A 178 17.86 6.38 -2.89
C VAL A 178 16.72 6.51 -1.89
N LEU A 179 15.46 6.67 -2.32
CA LEU A 179 14.31 6.65 -1.41
C LEU A 179 13.94 5.23 -1.01
N CYS A 180 13.94 4.32 -1.99
CA CYS A 180 13.46 2.96 -1.82
C CYS A 180 14.34 2.16 -0.84
N PHE A 181 15.65 2.04 -1.09
CA PHE A 181 16.51 1.15 -0.30
C PHE A 181 16.54 1.51 1.20
N PRO A 182 16.72 2.79 1.59
CA PRO A 182 16.65 3.19 2.99
C PRO A 182 15.27 2.97 3.61
N THR A 183 14.19 3.15 2.84
CA THR A 183 12.82 2.88 3.34
C THR A 183 12.61 1.40 3.62
N LEU A 184 13.09 0.52 2.76
CA LEU A 184 13.04 -0.93 2.98
C LEU A 184 13.87 -1.32 4.21
N ALA A 185 15.09 -0.78 4.33
CA ALA A 185 15.96 -1.01 5.49
C ALA A 185 15.32 -0.51 6.79
N LEU A 186 14.76 0.71 6.80
CA LEU A 186 14.05 1.28 7.92
C LEU A 186 12.85 0.43 8.32
N SER A 187 12.07 -0.02 7.34
CA SER A 187 10.90 -0.89 7.57
C SER A 187 11.32 -2.20 8.21
N PHE A 188 12.36 -2.85 7.67
CA PHE A 188 12.92 -4.07 8.23
C PHE A 188 13.40 -3.90 9.68
N CYS A 189 14.20 -2.85 9.95
CA CYS A 189 14.67 -2.53 11.30
C CYS A 189 13.51 -2.25 12.26
N SER A 190 12.46 -1.55 11.80
CA SER A 190 11.28 -1.28 12.60
C SER A 190 10.58 -2.58 13.05
N TYR A 191 10.55 -3.60 12.20
CA TYR A 191 9.95 -4.89 12.53
C TYR A 191 10.72 -5.62 13.61
N ILE A 192 12.06 -5.66 13.53
CA ILE A 192 12.91 -6.26 14.57
C ILE A 192 12.67 -5.56 15.91
N LEU A 193 12.58 -4.23 15.90
CA LEU A 193 12.30 -3.44 17.11
C LEU A 193 10.90 -3.70 17.67
N ILE A 194 9.87 -3.80 16.81
CA ILE A 194 8.51 -4.13 17.24
C ILE A 194 8.46 -5.53 17.87
N ILE A 195 9.07 -6.54 17.25
CA ILE A 195 9.17 -7.90 17.81
C ILE A 195 9.86 -7.88 19.17
N TYR A 196 10.98 -7.17 19.26
CA TYR A 196 11.70 -7.02 20.53
C TYR A 196 10.84 -6.35 21.60
N SER A 197 10.08 -5.30 21.25
CA SER A 197 9.16 -4.63 22.18
C SER A 197 8.07 -5.56 22.68
N ILE A 198 7.49 -6.37 21.78
CA ILE A 198 6.47 -7.37 22.10
C ILE A 198 7.05 -8.43 23.02
N TYR A 199 8.22 -8.97 22.70
CA TYR A 199 8.89 -9.98 23.52
C TYR A 199 9.23 -9.46 24.92
N LYS A 200 9.77 -8.23 25.01
CA LYS A 200 10.12 -7.57 26.27
C LYS A 200 8.88 -7.29 27.13
N VAL A 201 7.77 -6.85 26.53
CA VAL A 201 6.50 -6.63 27.24
C VAL A 201 5.89 -7.96 27.69
N SER A 202 5.87 -8.97 26.82
CA SER A 202 5.40 -10.34 27.14
C SER A 202 6.17 -10.92 28.32
N LYS A 203 7.50 -10.82 28.33
CA LYS A 203 8.35 -11.29 29.44
C LYS A 203 8.11 -10.52 30.75
N ARG A 204 7.68 -9.25 30.69
CA ARG A 204 7.35 -8.43 31.87
C ARG A 204 5.91 -8.62 32.37
N GLN A 205 5.00 -9.16 31.54
CA GLN A 205 3.55 -9.24 31.83
C GLN A 205 2.97 -10.66 31.88
N ILE A 206 3.80 -11.67 32.16
CA ILE A 206 3.33 -13.05 32.44
C ILE A 206 2.27 -13.11 33.57
N SER A 207 2.19 -12.08 34.42
CA SER A 207 1.22 -12.00 35.53
C SER A 207 -0.07 -11.20 35.25
N GLN A 208 -0.22 -10.51 34.12
CA GLN A 208 -1.43 -9.73 33.82
C GLN A 208 -1.87 -9.90 32.36
N LEU A 209 -2.43 -11.07 32.04
CA LEU A 209 -3.20 -11.31 30.82
C LEU A 209 -4.42 -10.38 30.75
N LYS A 210 -4.26 -9.20 30.14
CA LYS A 210 -5.36 -8.42 29.58
C LYS A 210 -4.98 -7.94 28.17
N SER A 211 -5.15 -8.83 27.20
CA SER A 211 -5.53 -8.58 25.79
C SER A 211 -4.77 -9.46 24.79
N SER A 212 -5.12 -10.76 24.74
CA SER A 212 -4.68 -11.65 23.66
C SER A 212 -5.11 -11.18 22.26
N SER A 213 -6.10 -10.29 22.16
CA SER A 213 -6.56 -9.71 20.88
C SER A 213 -5.65 -8.60 20.36
N SER A 214 -5.11 -7.75 21.24
CA SER A 214 -4.17 -6.68 20.85
C SER A 214 -2.88 -7.27 20.31
N LEU A 215 -2.31 -8.26 21.01
CA LEU A 215 -1.08 -8.94 20.60
C LEU A 215 -1.24 -9.63 19.23
N ARG A 216 -2.34 -10.36 19.00
CA ARG A 216 -2.60 -11.02 17.71
C ARG A 216 -2.77 -10.01 16.57
N THR A 217 -3.31 -8.83 16.85
CA THR A 217 -3.47 -7.77 15.86
C THR A 217 -2.10 -7.18 15.49
N GLU A 218 -1.27 -6.87 16.49
CA GLU A 218 0.11 -6.39 16.26
C GLU A 218 0.97 -7.41 15.50
N VAL A 219 0.88 -8.70 15.86
CA VAL A 219 1.58 -9.79 15.15
C VAL A 219 1.05 -9.95 13.73
N GLY A 220 -0.27 -9.84 13.50
CA GLY A 220 -0.84 -9.89 12.16
C GLY A 220 -0.33 -8.76 11.27
N ILE A 221 -0.35 -7.54 11.80
CA ILE A 221 0.19 -6.35 11.14
C ILE A 221 1.68 -6.52 10.81
N LEU A 222 2.45 -7.10 11.72
CA LEU A 222 3.87 -7.39 11.52
C LEU A 222 4.08 -8.42 10.40
N ILE A 223 3.33 -9.53 10.40
CA ILE A 223 3.41 -10.56 9.35
C ILE A 223 3.11 -9.96 7.97
N GLN A 224 2.03 -9.18 7.85
CA GLN A 224 1.70 -8.48 6.61
C GLN A 224 2.87 -7.64 6.13
N ALA A 225 3.42 -6.82 7.03
CA ALA A 225 4.44 -5.85 6.70
C ALA A 225 5.77 -6.53 6.31
N THR A 226 6.16 -7.63 6.98
CA THR A 226 7.31 -8.45 6.61
C THR A 226 7.15 -9.09 5.23
N ILE A 227 6.00 -9.72 4.95
CA ILE A 227 5.76 -10.35 3.65
C ILE A 227 5.82 -9.30 2.54
N LEU A 228 5.18 -8.14 2.76
CA LEU A 228 5.14 -7.04 1.81
C LEU A 228 6.54 -6.49 1.53
N THR A 229 7.32 -6.18 2.57
CA THR A 229 8.70 -5.68 2.44
C THR A 229 9.61 -6.70 1.73
N THR A 230 9.51 -7.98 2.06
CA THR A 230 10.27 -9.03 1.37
C THR A 230 9.90 -9.11 -0.11
N TYR A 231 8.60 -9.06 -0.42
CA TYR A 231 8.12 -9.04 -1.80
C TYR A 231 8.68 -7.85 -2.58
N MET A 232 8.64 -6.64 -2.00
CA MET A 232 9.23 -5.44 -2.60
C MET A 232 10.72 -5.59 -2.86
N ALA A 233 11.48 -6.09 -1.88
CA ALA A 233 12.92 -6.28 -2.02
C ALA A 233 13.25 -7.23 -3.17
N ILE A 234 12.51 -8.34 -3.28
CA ILE A 234 12.65 -9.32 -4.37
C ILE A 234 12.32 -8.67 -5.72
N LEU A 235 11.17 -7.99 -5.80
CA LEU A 235 10.71 -7.31 -7.02
C LEU A 235 11.74 -6.31 -7.54
N ILE A 236 12.30 -5.46 -6.65
CA ILE A 236 13.29 -4.45 -7.04
C ILE A 236 14.61 -5.09 -7.44
N THR A 237 15.04 -6.15 -6.76
CA THR A 237 16.24 -6.90 -7.11
C THR A 237 16.12 -7.48 -8.51
N PHE A 238 14.99 -8.12 -8.82
CA PHE A 238 14.74 -8.65 -10.16
C PHE A 238 14.62 -7.55 -11.21
N TRP A 239 13.96 -6.44 -10.91
CA TRP A 239 13.80 -5.32 -11.83
C TRP A 239 15.15 -4.72 -12.25
N HIS A 240 16.03 -4.44 -11.29
CA HIS A 240 17.33 -3.79 -11.56
C HIS A 240 18.36 -4.72 -12.18
N ASN A 241 18.24 -6.04 -11.96
CA ASN A 241 19.13 -7.03 -12.55
C ASN A 241 18.48 -7.75 -13.76
N ALA A 242 17.34 -7.27 -14.25
CA ALA A 242 16.56 -7.96 -15.28
C ALA A 242 17.38 -8.18 -16.56
N GLU A 243 18.07 -7.13 -17.03
CA GLU A 243 18.86 -7.17 -18.27
C GLU A 243 20.08 -8.10 -18.17
N SER A 244 20.66 -8.25 -16.99
CA SER A 244 21.83 -9.10 -16.78
C SER A 244 21.45 -10.56 -16.52
N TRP A 245 20.29 -10.82 -15.91
CA TRP A 245 19.86 -12.16 -15.51
C TRP A 245 18.94 -12.85 -16.51
N PHE A 246 18.20 -12.09 -17.33
CA PHE A 246 17.21 -12.64 -18.24
C PHE A 246 17.36 -12.11 -19.66
N LYS A 247 16.86 -12.90 -20.61
CA LYS A 247 16.61 -12.40 -21.97
C LYS A 247 15.39 -11.49 -21.95
N MET A 248 15.59 -10.23 -22.34
CA MET A 248 14.55 -9.20 -22.35
C MET A 248 13.57 -9.38 -23.52
N THR A 249 12.69 -10.38 -23.40
CA THR A 249 11.55 -10.59 -24.30
C THR A 249 10.31 -9.86 -23.78
N ASN A 250 9.29 -9.71 -24.64
CA ASN A 250 7.98 -9.20 -24.24
C ASN A 250 7.39 -10.01 -23.07
N VAL A 251 7.48 -11.33 -23.09
CA VAL A 251 7.10 -12.17 -21.93
C VAL A 251 7.87 -11.84 -20.65
N THR A 252 9.19 -11.69 -20.69
CA THR A 252 10.01 -11.35 -19.50
C THR A 252 9.61 -9.99 -18.93
N LEU A 253 9.50 -8.99 -19.81
CA LEU A 253 9.04 -7.64 -19.46
C LEU A 253 7.62 -7.67 -18.88
N ALA A 254 6.75 -8.48 -19.49
CA ALA A 254 5.37 -8.62 -19.05
C ALA A 254 5.28 -9.30 -17.68
N ALA A 255 6.11 -10.31 -17.43
CA ALA A 255 6.18 -11.01 -16.16
C ALA A 255 6.63 -10.06 -15.06
N LEU A 256 7.69 -9.27 -15.29
CA LEU A 256 8.16 -8.27 -14.34
C LEU A 256 7.05 -7.26 -14.01
N ASN A 257 6.37 -6.67 -15.01
CA ASN A 257 5.23 -5.78 -14.78
C ASN A 257 4.03 -6.46 -14.10
N CYS A 258 3.79 -7.75 -14.35
CA CYS A 258 2.77 -8.52 -13.62
C CYS A 258 3.08 -8.61 -12.13
N VAL A 259 4.35 -8.76 -11.72
CA VAL A 259 4.73 -8.76 -10.29
C VAL A 259 4.33 -7.42 -9.64
N TRP A 260 4.47 -6.30 -10.35
CA TRP A 260 4.00 -5.00 -9.87
C TRP A 260 2.47 -4.95 -9.70
N ILE A 261 1.70 -5.47 -10.66
CA ILE A 261 0.23 -5.52 -10.56
C ILE A 261 -0.22 -6.41 -9.39
N LEU A 262 0.45 -7.55 -9.20
CA LEU A 262 0.17 -8.51 -8.15
C LEU A 262 0.50 -7.98 -6.75
N PHE A 263 1.34 -6.95 -6.64
CA PHE A 263 1.65 -6.32 -5.36
C PHE A 263 0.40 -5.81 -4.63
N SER A 264 -0.50 -5.11 -5.35
CA SER A 264 -1.76 -4.61 -4.77
C SER A 264 -2.71 -5.74 -4.33
N HIS A 265 -2.73 -6.84 -5.09
CA HIS A 265 -3.47 -8.04 -4.70
C HIS A 265 -2.92 -8.63 -3.41
N LEU A 266 -1.59 -8.79 -3.33
CA LEU A 266 -0.94 -9.31 -2.13
C LEU A 266 -1.22 -8.42 -0.91
N ASN A 267 -1.10 -7.09 -1.06
CA ASN A 267 -1.36 -6.16 0.04
C ASN A 267 -2.80 -6.28 0.58
N SER A 268 -3.79 -6.27 -0.32
CA SER A 268 -5.20 -6.41 0.05
C SER A 268 -5.52 -7.75 0.71
N ILE A 269 -5.01 -8.86 0.15
CA ILE A 269 -5.20 -10.21 0.72
C ILE A 269 -4.58 -10.29 2.12
N LEU A 270 -3.36 -9.80 2.30
CA LEU A 270 -2.70 -9.81 3.61
C LEU A 270 -3.42 -8.93 4.62
N LEU A 271 -3.92 -7.76 4.21
CA LEU A 271 -4.69 -6.89 5.10
C LEU A 271 -5.97 -7.60 5.58
N ILE A 272 -6.70 -8.26 4.69
CA ILE A 272 -7.91 -9.02 5.04
C ILE A 272 -7.55 -10.25 5.90
N ALA A 273 -6.48 -10.97 5.58
CA ALA A 273 -6.10 -12.20 6.28
C ALA A 273 -5.60 -11.93 7.71
N THR A 274 -4.80 -10.87 7.89
CA THR A 274 -4.12 -10.57 9.15
C THR A 274 -4.93 -9.63 10.04
N ASN A 275 -5.73 -8.73 9.47
CA ASN A 275 -6.49 -7.76 10.24
C ASN A 275 -7.92 -8.22 10.53
N LYS A 276 -8.11 -8.79 11.73
CA LYS A 276 -9.44 -9.24 12.18
C LYS A 276 -10.47 -8.10 12.20
N GLY A 277 -10.05 -6.87 12.48
CA GLY A 277 -10.93 -5.70 12.52
C GLY A 277 -11.53 -5.38 11.15
N VAL A 278 -10.69 -5.33 10.13
CA VAL A 278 -11.08 -5.13 8.72
C VAL A 278 -11.89 -6.33 8.21
N ARG A 279 -11.39 -7.56 8.43
CA ARG A 279 -12.07 -8.79 8.00
C ARG A 279 -13.49 -8.89 8.53
N ASN A 280 -13.68 -8.64 9.83
CA ASN A 280 -15.00 -8.72 10.44
C ASN A 280 -15.99 -7.70 9.87
N GLN A 281 -15.51 -6.52 9.45
CA GLN A 281 -16.36 -5.52 8.80
C GLN A 281 -16.69 -5.90 7.36
N ILE A 282 -15.72 -6.44 6.60
CA ILE A 282 -15.95 -6.94 5.24
C ILE A 282 -16.93 -8.11 5.25
N LEU A 283 -16.84 -9.01 6.23
CA LEU A 283 -17.73 -10.16 6.36
C LEU A 283 -19.11 -9.81 6.93
N LYS A 284 -19.27 -8.65 7.59
CA LYS A 284 -20.54 -8.28 8.25
C LYS A 284 -21.75 -8.24 7.29
N PRO A 285 -21.66 -7.67 6.08
CA PRO A 285 -22.74 -7.73 5.09
C PRO A 285 -23.09 -9.15 4.64
N PHE A 286 -22.09 -10.04 4.54
CA PHE A 286 -22.26 -11.41 4.04
C PHE A 286 -22.71 -12.40 5.13
N CYS A 287 -22.36 -12.13 6.39
CA CYS A 287 -22.65 -13.00 7.54
C CYS A 287 -23.88 -12.54 8.35
N ASN A 288 -24.86 -11.88 7.73
CA ASN A 288 -26.10 -11.49 8.39
C ASN A 288 -26.87 -12.70 8.93
N ARG A 289 -26.56 -13.09 10.18
CA ARG A 289 -27.41 -13.75 11.19
C ARG A 289 -26.57 -14.01 12.45
N VAL A 290 -26.57 -13.04 13.38
CA VAL A 290 -26.94 -13.18 14.81
C VAL A 290 -27.01 -11.75 15.37
N PRO A 291 -28.10 -11.33 16.04
CA PRO A 291 -28.15 -10.02 16.67
C PRO A 291 -27.09 -9.94 17.76
N SER A 292 -26.20 -8.95 17.69
CA SER A 292 -25.29 -8.67 18.80
C SER A 292 -26.14 -8.29 20.01
N ARG A 293 -26.15 -9.14 21.05
CA ARG A 293 -26.60 -8.75 22.38
C ARG A 293 -25.88 -7.45 22.73
N HIS A 294 -26.66 -6.37 22.87
CA HIS A 294 -26.23 -5.21 23.62
C HIS A 294 -25.71 -5.71 24.97
N THR A 295 -24.40 -5.64 25.18
CA THR A 295 -23.83 -5.59 26.51
C THR A 295 -24.28 -4.27 27.11
N SER A 296 -25.45 -4.30 27.74
CA SER A 296 -25.91 -3.26 28.65
C SER A 296 -24.81 -3.04 29.69
N ARG A 297 -24.31 -1.80 29.69
CA ARG A 297 -23.38 -1.23 30.65
C ARG A 297 -23.67 -1.76 32.06
N LEU A 298 -22.67 -2.38 32.70
CA LEU A 298 -22.56 -2.31 34.15
C LEU A 298 -22.50 -0.82 34.52
N GLY A 299 -23.58 -0.33 35.11
CA GLY A 299 -23.62 0.95 35.80
C GLY A 299 -22.82 0.88 37.12
N PRO A 300 -22.35 2.02 37.63
CA PRO A 300 -21.30 2.08 38.64
C PRO A 300 -21.84 1.79 40.03
N LEU A 301 -21.15 0.93 40.79
CA LEU A 301 -21.15 0.95 42.24
C LEU A 301 -20.71 2.35 42.69
N SER A 302 -21.64 3.13 43.21
CA SER A 302 -21.36 4.42 43.83
C SER A 302 -21.75 4.37 45.31
N HIS A 303 -20.73 4.71 46.10
CA HIS A 303 -20.78 5.36 47.41
C HIS A 303 -21.43 4.67 48.61
N VAL A 304 -20.54 4.14 49.44
CA VAL A 304 -20.55 4.31 50.90
C VAL A 304 -20.85 5.77 51.24
N SER A 305 -21.89 5.98 52.04
CA SER A 305 -21.98 7.10 52.98
C SER A 305 -22.73 6.63 54.23
N SER A 306 -22.00 6.71 55.33
CA SER A 306 -22.39 6.55 56.72
C SER A 306 -23.48 7.54 57.12
N VAL A 307 -24.55 7.09 57.78
CA VAL A 307 -25.33 7.91 58.71
C VAL A 307 -25.73 7.08 59.93
N ASN A 308 -25.60 7.76 61.07
CA ASN A 308 -25.61 7.35 62.46
C ASN A 308 -26.81 6.53 62.95
N ILE A 309 -26.48 5.69 63.93
CA ILE A 309 -27.35 5.21 65.00
C ILE A 309 -27.66 6.41 65.91
N GLU A 310 -28.94 6.68 66.15
CA GLU A 310 -29.37 7.35 67.38
C GLU A 310 -30.58 6.63 67.98
N LYS A 311 -30.57 6.61 69.31
CA LYS A 311 -31.53 6.00 70.23
C LYS A 311 -32.84 6.77 70.28
#